data_AF-A0A661L5N4-F1
#
_entry.id   AF-A0A661L5N4-F1
#
_cell.length_a   1.000
_cell.length_b   1.000
_cell.length_c   1.000
_cell.angle_alpha   90.00
_cell.angle_beta   90.00
_cell.angle_gamma   90.00
#
_symmetry.space_group_name_H-M   'P 1'
#
loop_
_entity.id
_entity.type
_entity.pdbx_description
1 polymer ?
#
loop_
_entity_poly.entity_id
_entity_poly.type
_entity_poly.pdbx_seq_one_letter_code
_entity_poly.pdbx_strand_id
1 'polypeptide(L)'
;MQIKINYFIHYARCDTRFLENRITYKLSGGEKRLVSLATVLAMDPEVLLLDEPTNGLDDETEERITEILKGLNLSCIFISHNLDFLFKTTDKIYAMANGKIALDEELVPHPHIHTHKFGRLPHEHKQ
;
A
#
# COMPACT_ATOMS: atom_id res chain seq x y z
N MET A 1 22.30 -15.29 -2.77
CA MET A 1 21.00 -15.08 -3.46
C MET A 1 19.93 -16.08 -2.98
N GLN A 2 20.25 -17.37 -2.79
CA GLN A 2 19.32 -18.39 -2.24
C GLN A 2 18.68 -18.05 -0.87
N ILE A 3 19.44 -17.47 0.07
CA ILE A 3 18.93 -17.15 1.42
C ILE A 3 17.88 -16.02 1.40
N LYS A 4 17.98 -15.09 0.43
CA LYS A 4 17.12 -13.90 0.32
C LYS A 4 15.75 -14.20 -0.31
N ILE A 5 15.67 -15.22 -1.16
CA ILE A 5 14.40 -15.68 -1.75
C ILE A 5 13.51 -16.33 -0.68
N ASN A 6 14.10 -17.05 0.29
CA ASN A 6 13.34 -17.64 1.40
C ASN A 6 12.63 -16.60 2.27
N TYR A 7 13.22 -15.41 2.46
CA TYR A 7 12.57 -14.32 3.20
C TYR A 7 11.28 -13.85 2.52
N PHE A 8 11.30 -13.74 1.19
CA PHE A 8 10.13 -13.33 0.41
C PHE A 8 9.07 -14.43 0.33
N ILE A 9 9.46 -15.70 0.20
CA ILE A 9 8.52 -16.83 0.25
C ILE A 9 7.84 -16.91 1.64
N HIS A 10 8.60 -16.65 2.71
CA HIS A 10 8.10 -16.73 4.09
C HIS A 10 7.13 -15.60 4.43
N TYR A 11 7.44 -14.35 4.07
CA TYR A 11 6.61 -13.19 4.38
C TYR A 11 5.48 -12.95 3.37
N ALA A 12 5.73 -13.12 2.07
CA ALA A 12 4.76 -12.69 1.06
C ALA A 12 3.69 -13.73 0.73
N ARG A 13 3.80 -14.96 1.25
CA ARG A 13 3.05 -16.14 0.76
C ARG A 13 2.95 -16.16 -0.78
N CYS A 14 3.99 -15.65 -1.44
CA CYS A 14 4.10 -15.61 -2.88
C CYS A 14 4.74 -16.91 -3.30
N ASP A 15 4.00 -17.73 -4.02
CA ASP A 15 4.59 -18.85 -4.73
C ASP A 15 5.54 -18.32 -5.82
N THR A 16 6.82 -18.11 -5.52
CA THR A 16 7.77 -17.54 -6.49
C THR A 16 7.97 -18.41 -7.74
N ARG A 17 7.41 -19.63 -7.77
CA ARG A 17 7.39 -20.50 -8.97
C ARG A 17 6.75 -19.82 -10.19
N PHE A 18 5.84 -18.84 -10.01
CA PHE A 18 5.29 -18.08 -11.14
C PHE A 18 6.25 -17.03 -11.74
N LEU A 19 7.35 -16.69 -11.05
CA LEU A 19 8.36 -15.73 -11.52
C LEU A 19 9.61 -16.41 -12.08
N GLU A 20 9.90 -17.64 -11.68
CA GLU A 20 11.14 -18.37 -12.02
C GLU A 20 11.35 -18.57 -13.54
N ASN A 21 10.30 -18.43 -14.37
CA ASN A 21 10.37 -18.62 -15.83
C ASN A 21 9.60 -17.57 -16.66
N ARG A 22 9.20 -16.42 -16.08
CA ARG A 22 8.45 -15.39 -16.81
C ARG A 22 9.30 -14.17 -17.16
N ILE A 23 9.24 -13.76 -18.41
CA ILE A 23 9.97 -12.59 -18.90
C ILE A 23 9.36 -11.32 -18.30
N THR A 24 10.17 -10.48 -17.67
CA THR A 24 9.77 -9.31 -16.85
C THR A 24 8.86 -8.30 -17.56
N TYR A 25 8.89 -8.21 -18.89
CA TYR A 25 8.01 -7.32 -19.65
C TYR A 25 6.55 -7.81 -19.76
N LYS A 26 6.27 -9.08 -19.46
CA LYS A 26 4.91 -9.66 -19.50
C LYS A 26 4.15 -9.53 -18.18
N LEU A 27 4.77 -8.97 -17.15
CA LEU A 27 4.16 -8.82 -15.84
C LEU A 27 3.09 -7.71 -15.84
N SER A 28 1.99 -7.95 -15.14
CA SER A 28 0.99 -6.92 -14.82
C SER A 28 1.60 -5.81 -13.96
N GLY A 29 0.91 -4.67 -13.84
CA GLY A 29 1.35 -3.58 -12.95
C GLY A 29 1.51 -4.06 -11.50
N GLY A 30 0.56 -4.87 -11.01
CA GLY A 30 0.60 -5.50 -9.69
C GLY A 30 1.75 -6.47 -9.49
N GLU A 31 2.00 -7.35 -10.47
CA GLU A 31 3.14 -8.27 -10.42
C GLU A 31 4.47 -7.51 -10.37
N LYS A 32 4.61 -6.40 -11.14
CA LYS A 32 5.80 -5.55 -11.09
C LYS A 32 5.97 -4.88 -9.72
N ARG A 33 4.88 -4.44 -9.09
CA ARG A 33 4.88 -3.84 -7.75
C ARG A 33 5.37 -4.85 -6.70
N LEU A 34 4.86 -6.07 -6.75
CA LEU A 34 5.29 -7.17 -5.87
C LEU A 34 6.77 -7.51 -6.04
N VAL A 35 7.26 -7.62 -7.28
CA VAL A 35 8.68 -7.89 -7.55
C VAL A 35 9.58 -6.74 -7.07
N SER A 36 9.14 -5.49 -7.25
CA SER A 36 9.86 -4.32 -6.74
C SER A 36 9.96 -4.35 -5.22
N LEU A 37 8.84 -4.58 -4.52
CA LEU A 37 8.82 -4.71 -3.07
C LEU A 37 9.73 -5.87 -2.60
N ALA A 38 9.67 -7.01 -3.29
CA ALA A 38 10.55 -8.16 -3.01
C ALA A 38 12.03 -7.80 -3.07
N THR A 39 12.40 -7.05 -4.11
CA THR A 39 13.79 -6.66 -4.35
C THR A 39 14.29 -5.75 -3.23
N VAL A 40 13.46 -4.79 -2.78
CA VAL A 40 13.80 -3.89 -1.67
C VAL A 40 13.90 -4.66 -0.36
N LEU A 41 12.93 -5.53 -0.03
CA LEU A 41 12.96 -6.33 1.19
C LEU A 41 14.16 -7.29 1.22
N ALA A 42 14.56 -7.83 0.08
CA ALA A 42 15.76 -8.66 -0.03
C ALA A 42 17.05 -7.88 0.29
N MET A 43 17.05 -6.55 0.28
CA MET A 43 18.19 -5.74 0.72
C MET A 43 18.35 -5.70 2.24
N ASP A 44 17.40 -6.25 3.00
CA ASP A 44 17.36 -6.21 4.47
C ASP A 44 17.43 -4.77 5.02
N PRO A 45 16.50 -3.89 4.61
CA PRO A 45 16.52 -2.49 5.04
C PRO A 45 16.17 -2.37 6.53
N GLU A 46 16.69 -1.34 7.20
CA GLU A 46 16.30 -0.99 8.57
C GLU A 46 14.97 -0.21 8.64
N VAL A 47 14.63 0.50 7.56
CA VAL A 47 13.40 1.30 7.41
C VAL A 47 12.91 1.24 5.97
N LEU A 48 11.60 1.17 5.77
CA LEU A 48 10.97 1.20 4.45
C LEU A 48 10.17 2.49 4.24
N LEU A 49 10.42 3.19 3.13
CA LEU A 49 9.65 4.35 2.70
C LEU A 49 8.97 4.02 1.37
N LEU A 50 7.64 4.03 1.33
CA LEU A 50 6.88 3.75 0.10
C LEU A 50 5.96 4.91 -0.26
N ASP A 51 6.05 5.33 -1.52
CA ASP A 51 5.17 6.32 -2.12
C ASP A 51 4.07 5.64 -2.95
N GLU A 52 2.83 5.85 -2.52
CA GLU A 52 1.59 5.35 -3.09
C GLU A 52 1.58 3.83 -3.37
N PRO A 53 1.95 2.97 -2.39
CA PRO A 53 2.28 1.56 -2.62
C PRO A 53 1.21 0.74 -3.34
N THR A 54 -0.06 1.11 -3.18
CA THR A 54 -1.23 0.40 -3.73
C THR A 54 -1.86 1.07 -4.95
N ASN A 55 -1.36 2.24 -5.38
CA ASN A 55 -1.98 3.01 -6.45
C ASN A 55 -1.97 2.28 -7.80
N GLY A 56 -3.11 2.30 -8.48
CA GLY A 56 -3.31 1.71 -9.81
C GLY A 56 -3.31 0.18 -9.83
N LEU A 57 -3.49 -0.46 -8.67
CA LEU A 57 -3.62 -1.91 -8.55
C LEU A 57 -5.09 -2.33 -8.58
N ASP A 58 -5.35 -3.57 -9.00
CA ASP A 58 -6.63 -4.22 -8.74
C ASP A 58 -6.78 -4.60 -7.27
N ASP A 59 -8.04 -4.77 -6.83
CA ASP A 59 -8.40 -5.03 -5.43
C ASP A 59 -7.66 -6.24 -4.83
N GLU A 60 -7.51 -7.32 -5.61
CA GLU A 60 -6.82 -8.54 -5.16
C GLU A 60 -5.32 -8.27 -4.90
N THR A 61 -4.67 -7.57 -5.83
CA THR A 61 -3.24 -7.22 -5.69
C THR A 61 -3.03 -6.22 -4.55
N GLU A 62 -3.90 -5.21 -4.42
CA GLU A 62 -3.85 -4.25 -3.33
C GLU A 62 -3.96 -4.95 -1.96
N GLU A 63 -4.95 -5.84 -1.79
CA GLU A 63 -5.13 -6.59 -0.56
C GLU A 63 -3.90 -7.44 -0.24
N ARG A 64 -3.32 -8.09 -1.25
CA ARG A 64 -2.10 -8.86 -1.09
C ARG A 64 -0.93 -8.01 -0.63
N ILE A 65 -0.67 -6.86 -1.26
CA ILE A 65 0.43 -5.96 -0.85
C ILE A 65 0.19 -5.44 0.57
N THR A 66 -1.06 -5.10 0.90
CA THR A 66 -1.45 -4.64 2.23
C THR A 66 -1.12 -5.67 3.30
N GLU A 67 -1.48 -6.94 3.09
CA GLU A 67 -1.18 -8.03 4.03
C GLU A 67 0.33 -8.29 4.18
N ILE A 68 1.10 -8.16 3.08
CA ILE A 68 2.56 -8.24 3.15
C ILE A 68 3.12 -7.15 4.06
N LEU A 69 2.76 -5.90 3.79
CA LEU A 69 3.30 -4.73 4.51
C LEU A 69 2.90 -4.76 5.98
N LYS A 70 1.66 -5.14 6.29
CA LYS A 70 1.15 -5.31 7.66
C LYS A 70 1.90 -6.39 8.44
N GLY A 71 2.36 -7.43 7.75
CA GLY A 71 3.11 -8.53 8.38
C GLY A 71 4.57 -8.20 8.69
N LEU A 72 5.14 -7.14 8.11
CA LEU A 72 6.56 -6.82 8.28
C LEU A 72 6.85 -6.34 9.70
N ASN A 73 7.86 -6.95 10.33
CA ASN A 73 8.44 -6.43 11.57
C ASN A 73 9.52 -5.39 11.25
N LEU A 74 9.11 -4.30 10.60
CA LEU A 74 9.99 -3.24 10.10
C LEU A 74 9.34 -1.88 10.28
N SER A 75 10.10 -0.85 10.66
CA SER A 75 9.60 0.52 10.65
C SER A 75 9.31 0.97 9.22
N CYS A 76 8.07 1.39 8.98
CA CYS A 76 7.60 1.79 7.67
C CYS A 76 7.03 3.21 7.69
N ILE A 77 7.26 3.97 6.62
CA ILE A 77 6.60 5.25 6.34
C ILE A 77 5.90 5.10 4.99
N PHE A 78 4.60 5.36 4.98
CA PHE A 78 3.80 5.32 3.76
C PHE A 78 3.29 6.71 3.41
N ILE A 79 3.31 7.03 2.13
CA ILE A 79 2.61 8.18 1.56
C ILE A 79 1.46 7.60 0.75
N SER A 80 0.22 7.91 1.13
CA SER A 80 -0.94 7.52 0.35
C SER A 80 -2.15 8.41 0.59
N HIS A 81 -3.00 8.51 -0.41
CA HIS A 81 -4.35 9.06 -0.29
C HIS A 81 -5.41 7.99 0.07
N ASN A 82 -5.06 6.71 0.10
CA ASN A 82 -5.96 5.61 0.44
C ASN A 82 -5.99 5.40 1.96
N LEU A 83 -7.04 5.91 2.61
CA LEU A 83 -7.19 5.80 4.06
C LEU A 83 -7.37 4.36 4.55
N ASP A 84 -8.09 3.51 3.81
CA ASP A 84 -8.31 2.12 4.20
C ASP A 84 -7.00 1.33 4.26
N PHE A 85 -6.10 1.57 3.29
CA PHE A 85 -4.74 1.04 3.31
C PHE A 85 -3.96 1.53 4.54
N LEU A 86 -3.96 2.84 4.80
CA LEU A 86 -3.23 3.43 5.93
C LEU A 86 -3.73 2.87 7.27
N PHE A 87 -5.04 2.77 7.46
CA PHE A 87 -5.64 2.20 8.67
C PHE A 87 -5.28 0.74 8.90
N LYS A 88 -5.11 -0.05 7.83
CA LYS A 88 -4.75 -1.47 7.93
C LYS A 88 -3.27 -1.69 8.24
N THR A 89 -2.40 -0.71 7.95
CA THR A 89 -0.94 -0.92 7.86
C THR A 89 -0.11 0.00 8.74
N THR A 90 -0.70 1.03 9.37
CA THR A 90 0.04 2.03 10.14
C THR A 90 -0.49 2.19 11.56
N ASP A 91 0.41 2.48 12.50
CA ASP A 91 0.06 2.81 13.88
C ASP A 91 -0.31 4.30 14.05
N LYS A 92 0.17 5.16 13.15
CA LYS A 92 0.00 6.62 13.21
C LYS A 92 -0.18 7.20 11.81
N ILE A 93 -1.10 8.14 11.68
CA ILE A 93 -1.39 8.85 10.43
C ILE A 93 -1.17 10.35 10.64
N TYR A 94 -0.46 10.98 9.72
CA TYR A 94 -0.20 12.42 9.72
C TYR A 94 -0.79 13.05 8.46
N ALA A 95 -1.55 14.13 8.61
CA ALA A 95 -2.02 14.91 7.47
C ALA A 95 -0.99 15.99 7.10
N MET A 96 -0.88 16.30 5.82
CA MET A 96 -0.02 17.38 5.33
C MET A 96 -0.83 18.37 4.51
N ALA A 97 -0.69 19.67 4.81
CA ALA A 97 -1.34 20.75 4.07
C ALA A 97 -0.41 21.95 3.96
N ASN A 98 -0.35 22.57 2.79
CA ASN A 98 0.48 23.78 2.55
C ASN A 98 1.95 23.61 2.99
N GLY A 99 2.53 22.45 2.75
CA GLY A 99 3.92 22.13 3.12
C GLY A 99 4.16 21.97 4.62
N LYS A 100 3.10 21.86 5.43
CA LYS A 100 3.16 21.65 6.88
C LYS A 100 2.47 20.35 7.25
N ILE A 101 3.06 19.61 8.19
CA ILE A 101 2.43 18.46 8.79
C ILE A 101 1.50 18.95 9.90
N ALA A 102 0.23 18.59 9.80
CA ALA A 102 -0.68 18.67 10.92
C ALA A 102 -0.32 17.52 11.87
N LEU A 103 0.30 17.88 12.99
CA LEU A 103 0.53 16.99 14.12
C LEU A 103 -0.79 16.88 14.85
N ASP A 104 -1.63 15.95 14.42
CA ASP A 104 -2.85 15.66 15.17
C ASP A 104 -2.58 14.42 16.02
N GLU A 105 -2.66 14.57 17.33
CA GLU A 105 -2.49 13.44 18.24
C GLU A 105 -3.64 12.44 18.14
N GLU A 106 -4.73 12.75 17.43
CA GLU A 106 -5.79 11.80 17.08
C GLU A 106 -6.57 12.31 15.84
N LEU A 107 -5.93 12.33 14.66
CA LEU A 107 -6.70 12.35 13.41
C LEU A 107 -7.46 11.03 13.35
N VAL A 108 -8.76 11.08 13.65
CA VAL A 108 -9.69 9.98 13.41
C VAL A 108 -10.49 10.32 12.15
N PRO A 109 -10.06 9.90 10.95
CA PRO A 109 -10.90 9.95 9.77
C PRO A 109 -12.21 9.22 10.08
N HIS A 110 -13.34 9.85 9.75
CA HIS A 110 -14.66 9.29 9.96
C HIS A 110 -15.44 9.34 8.64
N PRO A 111 -16.24 8.31 8.32
CA PRO A 111 -17.05 8.29 7.12
C PRO A 111 -18.21 9.26 7.28
N HIS A 112 -18.42 10.12 6.28
CA HIS A 112 -19.65 10.89 6.17
C HIS A 112 -20.59 10.24 5.17
N ILE A 113 -21.80 9.90 5.64
CA ILE A 113 -22.92 9.51 4.77
C ILE A 113 -23.80 10.73 4.59
N HIS A 114 -23.94 11.21 3.36
CA HIS A 114 -24.80 12.34 3.03
C HIS A 114 -25.99 11.90 2.16
N THR A 115 -27.17 12.39 2.50
CA THR A 115 -28.38 12.26 1.67
C THR A 115 -28.47 13.44 0.72
N HIS A 116 -28.45 13.19 -0.59
CA HIS A 116 -28.57 14.25 -1.60
C HIS A 116 -30.03 14.67 -1.80
N LYS A 117 -30.29 15.99 -1.82
CA LYS A 117 -31.61 16.54 -2.18
C LYS A 117 -32.06 16.14 -3.60
N PHE A 118 -31.11 15.92 -4.51
CA PHE A 118 -31.37 15.57 -5.90
C PHE A 118 -31.39 14.05 -6.16
N GLY A 119 -31.33 13.23 -5.12
CA GLY A 119 -31.30 11.77 -5.25
C GLY A 119 -30.13 11.29 -6.11
N ARG A 120 -30.41 10.67 -7.25
CA ARG A 120 -29.43 10.10 -8.19
C ARG A 120 -28.98 11.06 -9.30
N LEU A 121 -29.42 12.32 -9.28
CA LEU A 121 -29.05 13.26 -10.33
C LEU A 121 -27.59 13.73 -10.16
N PRO A 122 -26.80 13.80 -11.24
CA PRO A 122 -25.43 14.33 -11.19
C PRO A 122 -25.44 15.77 -10.69
N HIS A 123 -24.56 16.09 -9.74
CA HIS A 123 -24.36 17.45 -9.25
C HIS A 123 -22.95 17.61 -8.68
N GLU A 124 -22.48 18.84 -8.60
CA GLU A 124 -21.14 19.16 -8.08
C GLU A 124 -21.17 19.39 -6.57
N HIS A 125 -20.11 18.91 -5.91
CA HIS A 125 -19.84 19.17 -4.51
C HIS A 125 -18.91 20.38 -4.37
N LYS A 126 -19.34 21.41 -3.65
CA LYS A 126 -18.41 22.39 -3.09
C LYS A 126 -17.97 21.87 -1.73
N GLN A 127 -16.68 21.51 -1.64
CA GLN A 127 -16.00 21.29 -0.37
C GLN A 127 -16.05 22.57 0.47
#